data_AF-A0A1V0DBG6-F1
#
_entry.id   AF-A0A1V0DBG6-F1
#
_cell.length_a   1.000
_cell.length_b   1.000
_cell.length_c   1.000
_cell.angle_alpha   90.00
_cell.angle_beta   90.00
_cell.angle_gamma   90.00
#
_symmetry.space_group_name_H-M   'P 1'
#
loop_
_entity.id
_entity.type
_entity.pdbx_description
1 polymer ?
#
loop_
_entity_poly.entity_id
_entity_poly.type
_entity_poly.pdbx_seq_one_letter_code
_entity_poly.pdbx_strand_id
1 'polypeptide(L)' 'MPKKNPEILDEIALHALAREAFEQSGLTQREAAERLGVTQGAVSQALRHAGGAYVRLQCRIVELAGWRCEGPRWLVYR' A
#
# COMPACT_ATOMS: atom_id res chain seq x y z
N MET A 1 -22.52 1.16 9.92
CA MET A 1 -21.75 1.42 8.69
C MET A 1 -21.70 0.12 7.90
N PRO A 2 -22.11 0.10 6.61
CA PRO A 2 -22.01 -1.13 5.83
C PRO A 2 -20.52 -1.49 5.72
N LYS A 3 -20.15 -2.64 6.26
CA LYS A 3 -18.80 -3.20 6.08
C LYS A 3 -18.69 -3.47 4.57
N LYS A 4 -17.88 -2.68 3.85
CA LYS A 4 -17.51 -3.05 2.48
C LYS A 4 -16.93 -4.46 2.55
N ASN A 5 -17.42 -5.36 1.70
CA ASN A 5 -16.84 -6.69 1.59
C ASN A 5 -15.37 -6.53 1.17
N PRO A 6 -14.46 -7.36 1.71
CA PRO A 6 -13.05 -7.30 1.34
C PRO A 6 -12.89 -7.54 -0.17
N GLU A 7 -12.09 -6.69 -0.81
CA GLU A 7 -11.78 -6.78 -2.24
C GLU A 7 -10.49 -7.59 -2.41
N ILE A 8 -10.49 -8.56 -3.32
CA ILE A 8 -9.30 -9.32 -3.71
C ILE A 8 -8.62 -8.54 -4.83
N LEU A 9 -7.41 -8.05 -4.58
CA LEU A 9 -6.65 -7.29 -5.57
C LEU A 9 -5.52 -8.15 -6.15
N ASP A 10 -5.28 -8.01 -7.45
CA ASP A 10 -4.03 -8.48 -8.05
C ASP A 10 -2.89 -7.49 -7.76
N GLU A 11 -1.67 -7.81 -8.20
CA GLU A 11 -0.48 -6.97 -7.94
C GLU A 11 -0.59 -5.58 -8.58
N ILE A 12 -1.29 -5.46 -9.72
CA ILE A 12 -1.45 -4.21 -10.44
C ILE A 12 -2.45 -3.32 -9.71
N ALA A 13 -3.59 -3.89 -9.31
CA ALA A 13 -4.62 -3.20 -8.55
C ALA A 13 -4.13 -2.78 -7.16
N LEU A 14 -3.36 -3.64 -6.48
CA LEU A 14 -2.73 -3.27 -5.20
C LEU A 14 -1.72 -2.13 -5.38
N HIS A 15 -0.89 -2.17 -6.42
CA HIS A 15 0.04 -1.09 -6.73
C HIS A 15 -0.68 0.24 -6.98
N ALA A 16 -1.76 0.22 -7.75
CA ALA A 16 -2.58 1.40 -8.00
C ALA A 16 -3.16 1.96 -6.68
N LEU A 17 -3.71 1.09 -5.84
CA LEU A 17 -4.25 1.49 -4.53
C LEU A 17 -3.17 2.04 -3.59
N ALA A 18 -1.97 1.45 -3.58
CA ALA A 18 -0.86 1.95 -2.78
C ALA A 18 -0.43 3.36 -3.21
N ARG A 19 -0.46 3.66 -4.51
CA ARG A 19 -0.20 5.01 -5.02
C ARG A 19 -1.27 6.01 -4.59
N GLU A 20 -2.54 5.65 -4.76
CA GLU A 20 -3.66 6.48 -4.33
C GLU A 20 -3.63 6.76 -2.82
N ALA A 21 -3.44 5.71 -2.01
CA ALA A 21 -3.31 5.81 -0.56
C ALA A 21 -2.15 6.72 -0.14
N PHE A 22 -0.99 6.59 -0.80
CA PHE A 22 0.15 7.45 -0.56
C PHE A 22 -0.15 8.91 -0.90
N GLU A 23 -0.74 9.19 -2.06
CA GLU A 23 -1.12 10.55 -2.48
C GLU A 23 -2.13 11.17 -1.50
N GLN A 24 -3.14 10.41 -1.04
CA GLN A 24 -4.13 10.85 -0.06
C GLN A 24 -3.55 11.07 1.34
N SER A 25 -2.45 10.38 1.69
CA SER A 25 -1.81 10.53 2.99
C SER A 25 -1.16 11.90 3.22
N GLY A 26 -0.86 12.63 2.13
CA GLY A 26 -0.13 13.90 2.16
C GLY A 26 1.33 13.78 2.65
N LEU A 27 1.83 12.56 2.84
CA LEU A 27 3.19 12.30 3.29
C LEU A 27 4.18 12.44 2.13
N THR A 28 5.37 12.94 2.44
CA THR A 28 6.54 12.74 1.57
C THR A 28 7.00 11.28 1.63
N GLN A 29 7.76 10.85 0.61
CA GLN A 29 8.33 9.49 0.61
C GLN A 29 9.26 9.24 1.81
N ARG A 30 9.93 10.29 2.30
CA ARG A 30 10.80 10.22 3.48
C ARG A 30 9.99 9.98 4.76
N GLU A 31 8.91 10.72 4.97
CA GLU A 31 8.05 10.56 6.15
C GLU A 31 7.34 9.21 6.15
N ALA A 32 6.86 8.76 4.98
CA ALA A 32 6.32 7.40 4.85
C ALA A 32 7.37 6.34 5.17
N ALA A 33 8.60 6.51 4.69
CA ALA A 33 9.70 5.58 4.99
C ALA A 33 10.03 5.54 6.48
N GLU A 34 10.07 6.70 7.15
CA GLU A 34 10.27 6.82 8.61
C GLU A 34 9.17 6.09 9.38
N ARG A 35 7.88 6.31 9.03
CA ARG A 35 6.75 5.60 9.66
C ARG A 35 6.76 4.10 9.42
N LEU A 36 7.22 3.67 8.25
CA LEU A 36 7.28 2.27 7.86
C LEU A 36 8.59 1.58 8.27
N GLY A 37 9.56 2.30 8.84
CA GLY A 37 10.87 1.73 9.18
C GLY A 37 11.61 1.14 7.98
N VAL A 38 11.53 1.78 6.82
CA VAL A 38 12.23 1.39 5.57
C VAL A 38 13.02 2.56 5.01
N THR A 39 13.75 2.35 3.91
CA THR A 39 14.43 3.45 3.21
C THR A 39 13.48 4.22 2.30
N GLN A 40 13.75 5.51 2.06
CA GLN A 40 13.02 6.30 1.06
C GLN A 40 13.08 5.65 -0.33
N GLY A 41 14.24 5.07 -0.69
CA GLY A 41 14.41 4.34 -1.94
C GLY A 41 13.47 3.15 -2.07
N ALA A 42 13.24 2.40 -0.99
CA ALA A 42 12.28 1.28 -0.99
C ALA A 42 10.86 1.77 -1.26
N VAL A 43 10.44 2.88 -0.63
CA VAL A 43 9.14 3.51 -0.90
C VAL A 43 9.03 3.96 -2.35
N SER A 44 10.07 4.63 -2.88
CA SER A 44 10.12 5.04 -4.29
C SER A 44 9.97 3.85 -5.24
N GLN A 45 10.63 2.73 -4.98
CA GLN A 45 10.53 1.53 -5.83
C GLN A 45 9.14 0.91 -5.76
N ALA A 46 8.56 0.78 -4.57
CA ALA A 46 7.21 0.23 -4.38
C ALA A 46 6.11 1.09 -5.02
N LEU A 47 6.28 2.41 -5.06
CA LEU A 47 5.35 3.33 -5.74
C LEU A 47 5.55 3.35 -7.26
N ARG A 48 6.74 3.00 -7.76
CA ARG A 48 7.06 3.00 -9.20
C ARG A 48 6.71 1.69 -9.89
N HIS A 49 6.85 0.57 -9.21
CA HIS A 49 6.76 -0.75 -9.81
C HIS A 49 5.68 -1.61 -9.17
N ALA A 50 4.81 -2.20 -10.00
CA ALA A 50 4.02 -3.36 -9.61
C ALA A 50 4.92 -4.62 -9.56
N GLY A 51 4.51 -5.62 -8.80
CA GLY A 51 5.20 -6.91 -8.76
C GLY A 51 5.33 -7.50 -7.36
N GLY A 52 5.34 -8.83 -7.29
CA GLY A 52 5.47 -9.62 -6.05
C GLY A 52 6.56 -9.16 -5.07
N ALA A 53 7.68 -8.62 -5.56
CA ALA A 53 8.78 -8.12 -4.72
C ALA A 53 8.37 -6.92 -3.83
N TYR A 54 7.38 -6.13 -4.27
CA TYR A 54 6.98 -4.88 -3.60
C TYR A 54 5.67 -5.01 -2.84
N VAL A 55 4.94 -6.11 -3.02
CA VAL A 55 3.59 -6.25 -2.47
C VAL A 55 3.56 -6.03 -0.96
N ARG A 56 4.49 -6.61 -0.20
CA ARG A 56 4.52 -6.39 1.26
C ARG A 56 4.66 -4.93 1.62
N LEU A 57 5.43 -4.15 0.87
CA LEU A 57 5.57 -2.72 1.13
C LEU A 57 4.34 -1.94 0.65
N GLN A 58 3.74 -2.32 -0.48
CA GLN A 58 2.51 -1.72 -1.00
C GLN A 58 1.33 -1.91 -0.04
N CYS A 59 1.14 -3.11 0.53
CA CYS A 59 0.17 -3.35 1.60
C CYS A 59 0.37 -2.38 2.77
N ARG A 60 1.62 -2.23 3.24
CA ARG A 60 1.92 -1.35 4.37
C ARG A 60 1.69 0.14 4.04
N ILE A 61 1.91 0.55 2.80
CA ILE A 61 1.57 1.90 2.34
C ILE A 61 0.06 2.12 2.36
N VAL A 62 -0.71 1.14 1.86
CA VAL A 62 -2.18 1.17 1.90
C VAL A 62 -2.70 1.28 3.34
N GLU A 63 -2.05 0.59 4.28
CA GLU A 63 -2.36 0.67 5.72
C GLU A 63 -2.11 2.06 6.34
N LEU A 64 -1.18 2.86 5.81
CA LEU A 64 -1.00 4.25 6.27
C LEU A 64 -2.25 5.12 6.04
N ALA A 65 -3.07 4.77 5.04
CA ALA A 65 -4.32 5.46 4.74
C ALA A 65 -5.54 4.85 5.47
N GLY A 66 -5.31 3.95 6.44
CA GLY A 66 -6.36 3.35 7.27
C GLY A 66 -7.06 2.15 6.66
N TRP A 67 -6.55 1.63 5.56
CA TRP A 67 -6.97 0.34 5.00
C TRP A 67 -6.28 -0.80 5.75
N ARG A 68 -6.72 -2.03 5.50
CA ARG A 68 -6.07 -3.24 6.01
C ARG A 68 -5.81 -4.20 4.87
N CYS A 69 -4.60 -4.74 4.78
CA CYS A 69 -4.16 -5.65 3.71
C CYS A 69 -3.82 -7.03 4.30
N GLU A 70 -4.44 -8.10 3.79
CA GLU A 70 -4.23 -9.45 4.33
C GLU A 70 -3.97 -10.53 3.27
N GLY A 71 -3.15 -11.52 3.66
CA GLY A 71 -2.99 -12.79 2.96
C GLY A 71 -2.19 -12.74 1.65
N PRO A 72 -1.98 -13.91 0.99
CA PRO A 72 -1.23 -14.02 -0.27
C PRO A 72 -2.05 -13.62 -1.52
N ARG A 73 -3.31 -13.24 -1.34
CA ARG A 73 -4.25 -12.80 -2.40
C ARG A 73 -4.71 -11.34 -2.20
N TRP A 74 -3.95 -10.57 -1.42
CA TRP A 74 -4.11 -9.13 -1.17
C TRP A 74 -5.57 -8.73 -0.95
N LEU A 75 -6.16 -9.26 0.12
CA LEU A 75 -7.48 -8.88 0.58
C LEU A 75 -7.38 -7.50 1.21
N VAL A 76 -8.09 -6.52 0.64
CA VAL A 76 -8.08 -5.13 1.12
C VAL A 76 -9.47 -4.68 1.57
N TYR A 77 -9.53 -4.03 2.73
CA TYR A 77 -10.76 -3.47 3.28
C TYR A 77 -10.49 -2.21 4.11
N ARG A 78 -11.54 -1.40 4.30
CA ARG A 78 -11.52 -0.12 5.03
C ARG A 78 -12.36 -0.21 6.29
#